data_AF-A0A321LLP9-F1
#
_entry.id   AF-A0A321LLP9-F1
#
_cell.length_a   1.000
_cell.length_b   1.000
_cell.length_c   1.000
_cell.angle_alpha   90.00
_cell.angle_beta   90.00
_cell.angle_gamma   90.00
#
_symmetry.space_group_name_H-M   'P 1'
#
loop_
_entity.id
_entity.type
_entity.pdbx_description
1 polymer ?
#
loop_
_entity_poly.entity_id
_entity_poly.type
_entity_poly.pdbx_seq_one_letter_code
_entity_poly.pdbx_strand_id
1 'polypeptide(L)' 'MDAEYILKLAEFVDGKMRSVAEQTSTVDSLRLAVLAALNIADEYHLLKKKYDALASEYRQRAGLLAGALDEVLEENRKAG' A
#
# COMPACT_ATOMS: atom_id res chain seq x y z
N MET A 1 -6.64 -22.95 -0.86
CA MET A 1 -5.45 -22.10 -0.66
C MET A 1 -4.25 -22.89 -1.13
N ASP A 2 -3.36 -22.28 -1.90
CA ASP A 2 -2.18 -22.95 -2.42
C ASP A 2 -1.12 -23.13 -1.32
N ALA A 3 -0.53 -24.31 -1.20
CA ALA A 3 0.48 -24.62 -0.20
C ALA A 3 1.71 -23.72 -0.35
N GLU A 4 2.08 -23.39 -1.59
CA GLU A 4 3.21 -22.48 -1.86
C GLU A 4 2.94 -21.07 -1.34
N TYR A 5 1.70 -20.60 -1.45
CA TYR A 5 1.30 -19.29 -0.94
C TYR A 5 1.34 -19.23 0.60
N ILE A 6 0.89 -20.30 1.27
CA ILE A 6 0.96 -20.38 2.74
C ILE A 6 2.42 -20.42 3.20
N LEU A 7 3.30 -21.15 2.49
CA LEU A 7 4.72 -21.23 2.84
C LEU A 7 5.39 -19.85 2.77
N LYS A 8 5.15 -19.09 1.70
CA LYS A 8 5.65 -17.72 1.56
C LYS A 8 5.17 -16.79 2.67
N LEU A 9 3.89 -16.94 3.06
CA LEU A 9 3.34 -16.13 4.15
C LEU A 9 3.99 -16.50 5.50
N ALA A 10 4.22 -17.79 5.75
CA ALA A 10 4.90 -18.26 6.96
C ALA A 10 6.34 -17.74 7.03
N GLU A 11 7.11 -17.84 5.94
CA GLU A 11 8.48 -17.29 5.86
C GLU A 11 8.51 -15.78 6.15
N PHE A 12 7.55 -15.04 5.61
CA PHE A 12 7.42 -13.61 5.85
C PHE A 12 7.14 -13.29 7.33
N VAL A 13 6.16 -13.98 7.94
CA VAL A 13 5.80 -13.79 9.35
C VAL A 13 6.97 -14.16 10.27
N ASP A 14 7.63 -15.29 10.02
CA ASP A 14 8.80 -15.73 10.79
C ASP A 14 9.96 -14.73 10.70
N GLY A 15 10.20 -14.16 9.51
CA GLY A 15 11.17 -13.09 9.31
C GLY A 15 10.83 -11.86 10.16
N LYS A 16 9.56 -11.45 10.17
CA LYS A 16 9.10 -10.33 11.00
C LYS A 16 9.21 -10.61 12.49
N MET A 17 8.85 -11.81 12.94
CA MET A 17 9.01 -12.22 14.34
C MET A 17 10.49 -12.18 14.76
N ARG A 18 11.43 -12.65 13.93
CA ARG A 18 12.87 -12.52 14.24
C ARG A 18 13.31 -11.06 14.36
N SER A 19 12.94 -10.21 13.41
CA SER A 19 13.31 -8.80 13.43
C SER A 19 12.77 -8.06 14.65
N VAL A 20 11.53 -8.35 15.07
CA VAL A 20 10.95 -7.76 16.27
C VAL A 20 11.68 -8.26 17.53
N ALA A 21 12.02 -9.56 17.59
CA ALA A 21 12.71 -10.14 18.73
C ALA A 21 14.09 -9.51 18.97
N GLU A 22 14.83 -9.22 17.90
CA GLU A 22 16.12 -8.53 17.94
C GLU A 22 15.99 -7.10 18.48
N GLN A 23 14.89 -6.41 18.19
CA GLN A 23 14.67 -5.02 18.61
C GLN A 23 14.19 -4.89 20.06
N THR A 24 13.43 -5.85 20.57
CA THR A 24 12.74 -5.72 21.87
C THR A 24 13.31 -6.58 22.99
N SER A 25 14.28 -7.47 22.73
CA SER A 25 14.84 -8.41 23.72
C SER A 25 13.76 -9.20 24.48
N THR A 26 12.57 -9.38 23.89
CA THR A 26 11.41 -9.98 24.54
C THR A 26 11.47 -11.49 24.47
N VAL A 27 11.41 -12.15 25.63
CA VAL A 27 11.48 -13.62 25.77
C VAL A 27 10.11 -14.31 25.62
N ASP A 28 9.02 -13.53 25.59
CA ASP A 28 7.65 -14.06 25.48
C ASP A 28 7.20 -14.17 24.01
N SER A 29 7.14 -15.41 23.52
CA SER A 29 6.71 -15.75 22.16
C SER A 29 5.32 -15.24 21.78
N LEU A 30 4.38 -15.13 22.74
CA LEU A 30 3.04 -14.61 22.47
C LEU A 30 3.08 -13.09 22.23
N ARG A 31 3.80 -12.35 23.07
CA ARG A 31 3.99 -10.91 22.88
C ARG A 31 4.72 -10.61 21.58
N LEU A 32 5.69 -11.44 21.23
CA LEU A 32 6.42 -11.33 19.97
C LEU A 32 5.48 -11.52 18.76
N ALA A 33 4.62 -12.54 18.79
CA ALA A 33 3.67 -12.79 17.72
C ALA A 33 2.66 -11.64 17.56
N VAL A 34 2.14 -11.11 18.68
CA VAL A 34 1.23 -9.95 18.67
C VAL A 34 1.92 -8.71 18.10
N LEU A 35 3.17 -8.45 18.48
CA LEU A 35 3.92 -7.29 18.00
C LEU A 35 4.28 -7.40 16.50
N ALA A 36 4.66 -8.60 16.04
CA ALA A 36 4.85 -8.88 14.62
C ALA A 36 3.56 -8.68 13.82
N ALA A 37 2.42 -9.18 14.31
CA ALA A 37 1.12 -8.98 13.68
C ALA A 37 0.73 -7.50 13.60
N LEU A 38 0.96 -6.72 14.66
CA LEU A 38 0.73 -5.27 14.67
C LEU A 38 1.61 -4.55 13.65
N ASN A 39 2.89 -4.92 13.57
CA ASN A 39 3.83 -4.33 12.62
C ASN A 39 3.41 -4.59 11.17
N ILE A 40 3.03 -5.84 10.85
CA ILE A 40 2.52 -6.20 9.52
C ILE A 40 1.24 -5.43 9.19
N ALA A 41 0.32 -5.32 10.15
CA ALA A 41 -0.92 -4.58 9.97
C ALA A 41 -0.65 -3.09 9.73
N ASP A 42 0.29 -2.48 10.46
CA ASP A 42 0.66 -1.08 10.29
C ASP A 42 1.28 -0.84 8.90
N GLU A 43 2.21 -1.69 8.47
CA GLU A 43 2.82 -1.63 7.13
C GLU A 43 1.76 -1.71 6.01
N TYR A 44 0.79 -2.61 6.15
CA TYR A 44 -0.32 -2.72 5.21
C TYR A 44 -1.15 -1.43 5.16
N HIS A 45 -1.52 -0.86 6.31
CA HIS A 45 -2.31 0.38 6.35
C HIS A 45 -1.51 1.58 5.80
N LEU A 46 -0.21 1.66 6.08
CA LEU A 46 0.67 2.67 5.49
C LEU A 46 0.71 2.55 3.96
N LEU A 47 0.89 1.33 3.44
CA LEU A 47 0.93 1.08 2.00
C LEU A 47 -0.41 1.41 1.34
N LYS A 48 -1.52 1.01 1.96
CA LYS A 48 -2.87 1.34 1.52
C LYS A 48 -3.09 2.85 1.46
N LYS A 49 -2.69 3.59 2.51
CA LYS A 49 -2.80 5.06 2.54
C LYS A 49 -1.98 5.71 1.43
N LYS A 50 -0.76 5.24 1.17
CA LYS A 50 0.08 5.73 0.06
C LYS A 50 -0.58 5.46 -1.30
N TYR A 51 -1.13 4.27 -1.48
CA TYR A 51 -1.84 3.90 -2.70
C TYR A 51 -3.08 4.78 -2.93
N ASP A 52 -3.90 4.98 -1.89
CA ASP A 52 -5.10 5.82 -1.97
C ASP A 52 -4.77 7.28 -2.31
N ALA A 53 -3.71 7.83 -1.70
CA ALA A 53 -3.21 9.16 -2.01
C ALA A 53 -2.76 9.27 -3.47
N LEU A 54 -1.97 8.30 -3.94
CA LEU A 54 -1.49 8.26 -5.31
C LEU A 54 -2.63 8.10 -6.33
N ALA A 55 -3.60 7.23 -6.04
CA ALA A 55 -4.79 7.04 -6.87
C ALA A 55 -5.66 8.31 -6.94
N SER A 56 -5.71 9.10 -5.87
CA SER A 56 -6.37 10.41 -5.85
C SER A 56 -5.62 11.42 -6.73
N GLU A 57 -4.30 11.49 -6.62
CA GLU A 57 -3.46 12.37 -7.43
C GLU A 57 -3.59 12.06 -8.94
N TYR A 58 -3.53 10.77 -9.31
CA TYR A 58 -3.72 10.36 -10.70
C TYR A 58 -5.11 10.75 -11.24
N ARG A 59 -6.16 10.55 -10.44
CA ARG A 59 -7.52 10.97 -10.81
C ARG A 59 -7.61 12.49 -11.01
N GLN A 60 -7.00 13.27 -10.13
CA GLN A 60 -6.97 14.72 -10.27
C GLN A 60 -6.25 15.15 -11.54
N ARG A 61 -5.05 14.60 -11.80
CA ARG A 61 -4.29 14.89 -13.02
C ARG A 61 -5.06 14.50 -14.27
N ALA A 62 -5.63 13.29 -14.31
CA ALA A 62 -6.45 12.84 -15.44
C ALA A 62 -7.64 13.78 -15.70
N GLY A 63 -8.31 14.25 -14.63
CA GLY A 63 -9.40 15.22 -14.75
C GLY A 63 -8.95 16.58 -15.29
N LEU A 64 -7.80 17.10 -14.83
CA LEU A 64 -7.21 18.34 -15.35
C LEU A 64 -6.85 18.22 -16.83
N LEU A 65 -6.23 17.10 -17.23
CA LEU A 65 -5.89 16.87 -18.64
C LEU A 65 -7.13 16.73 -19.51
N ALA A 66 -8.17 16.03 -19.03
CA ALA A 66 -9.44 15.91 -19.75
C ALA A 66 -10.10 17.28 -19.97
N GLY A 67 -10.17 18.11 -18.92
CA GLY A 67 -10.73 19.47 -19.04
C GLY A 67 -9.95 20.36 -20.00
N ALA A 68 -8.61 20.34 -19.94
CA ALA A 68 -7.78 21.08 -20.89
C ALA A 68 -7.97 20.61 -22.35
N LEU A 69 -8.18 19.31 -22.56
CA LEU A 69 -8.49 18.76 -23.88
C LEU A 69 -9.85 19.24 -24.37
N ASP A 70 -10.87 19.21 -23.52
CA ASP A 70 -12.23 19.68 -23.84
C ASP A 70 -12.24 21.17 -24.22
N GLU A 71 -11.49 22.02 -23.51
CA GLU A 71 -11.33 23.45 -23.84
C GLU A 71 -10.75 23.64 -25.25
N VAL A 72 -9.64 22.97 -25.58
CA VAL A 72 -8.99 23.07 -26.89
C VAL A 72 -9.90 22.57 -28.02
N LEU A 73 -10.67 21.51 -27.78
CA LEU A 73 -11.62 20.97 -28.75
C LEU A 73 -12.78 21.94 -29.02
N GLU A 74 -13.31 22.60 -27.98
CA GLU A 74 -14.37 23.61 -28.12
C GLU A 74 -13.87 24.89 -28.80
N GLU A 75 -12.65 25.33 -28.52
CA GLU A 75 -12.02 26.45 -29.22
C GLU A 75 -11.85 26.17 -30.73
N ASN A 76 -11.39 24.98 -31.10
CA ASN A 76 -11.26 24.57 -32.51
C ASN A 76 -12.61 24.53 -33.23
N ARG A 77 -13.68 24.11 -32.56
CA ARG A 77 -15.02 24.08 -33.16
C ARG A 77 -15.59 25.49 -33.40
N LYS A 78 -15.23 26.48 -32.58
CA LYS A 78 -15.69 27.87 -32.74
C LYS A 78 -14.88 28.66 -33.77
N ALA A 79 -13.66 28.22 -34.08
CA ALA A 79 -12.76 28.88 -35.01
C ALA A 79 -12.89 28.41 -36.47
N GLY A 80 -13.64 27.32 -36.72
CA GLY A 80 -13.99 26.82 -38.05
C GLY A 80 -15.42 27.17 -38.44
#